data_AF-A0AAV4VBQ1-F1
#
_entry.id   AF-A0AAV4VBQ1-F1
#
_cell.length_a   1.000
_cell.length_b   1.000
_cell.length_c   1.000
_cell.angle_alpha   90.00
_cell.angle_beta   90.00
_cell.angle_gamma   90.00
#
_symmetry.space_group_name_H-M   'P 1'
#
loop_
_entity.id
_entity.type
_entity.pdbx_description
1 polymer ?
#
loop_
_entity_poly.entity_id
_entity_poly.type
_entity_poly.pdbx_seq_one_letter_code
_entity_poly.pdbx_strand_id
1 'polypeptide(L)'
;MYVKISILSDNCKEFKQTFKILLTSSKRRKKSEQQNEVDDVIWKQLSHNGPVFAPPYVRVPNDVKFEYSGKPMRLSDEAEEMAGFYGGMLDNENTSKDLFQRNFFKDWRAVMTDKERSIIKDFKKCNFQEFYKYYNMKAD
;
A
#
# COMPACT_ATOMS: atom_id res chain seq x y z
N MET A 1 -33.58 1.72 -15.79
CA MET A 1 -32.87 0.56 -15.23
C MET A 1 -31.81 1.11 -14.29
N TYR A 2 -32.04 1.08 -12.99
CA TYR A 2 -31.19 1.72 -11.98
C TYR A 2 -30.20 0.70 -11.44
N VAL A 3 -28.91 1.01 -11.46
CA VAL A 3 -27.90 0.23 -10.73
C VAL A 3 -27.49 1.04 -9.51
N LYS A 4 -28.00 0.62 -8.36
CA LYS A 4 -27.63 1.12 -7.04
C LYS A 4 -26.39 0.36 -6.60
N ILE A 5 -25.22 0.98 -6.65
CA ILE A 5 -24.00 0.40 -6.06
C ILE A 5 -23.89 0.95 -4.64
N SER A 6 -24.27 0.12 -3.68
CA SER A 6 -24.00 0.32 -2.26
C SER A 6 -22.61 -0.24 -1.97
N ILE A 7 -21.63 0.62 -1.69
CA ILE A 7 -20.39 0.18 -1.05
C ILE A 7 -20.54 0.47 0.43
N LEU A 8 -20.83 -0.60 1.18
CA LEU A 8 -20.66 -0.69 2.62
C LEU A 8 -19.17 -0.99 2.86
N SER A 9 -18.46 -0.11 3.56
CA SER A 9 -17.45 -0.47 4.57
C SER A 9 -16.70 0.80 5.00
N ASP A 10 -16.74 1.04 6.29
CA ASP A 10 -16.12 2.14 7.00
C ASP A 10 -14.58 2.12 6.97
N ASN A 11 -14.00 3.31 7.14
CA ASN A 11 -12.60 3.66 7.43
C ASN A 11 -11.62 3.79 6.26
N CYS A 12 -11.47 5.02 5.76
CA CYS A 12 -10.12 5.56 5.45
C CYS A 12 -10.14 7.10 5.38
N LYS A 13 -9.76 7.78 6.47
CA LYS A 13 -9.71 9.25 6.56
C LYS A 13 -8.34 9.86 6.20
N GLU A 14 -7.31 9.09 5.89
CA GLU A 14 -5.94 9.64 5.83
C GLU A 14 -5.29 9.73 4.45
N PHE A 15 -5.96 9.36 3.36
CA PHE A 15 -5.33 9.33 2.03
C PHE A 15 -5.42 10.64 1.22
N LYS A 16 -6.01 11.71 1.78
CA LYS A 16 -6.33 12.94 1.01
C LYS A 16 -5.29 14.06 1.12
N GLN A 17 -4.26 13.94 1.96
CA GLN A 17 -3.44 15.11 2.31
C GLN A 17 -2.26 15.38 1.37
N THR A 18 -1.68 14.39 0.69
CA THR A 18 -0.36 14.55 0.05
C THR A 18 -0.35 14.80 -1.46
N PHE A 19 -1.50 14.70 -2.15
CA PHE A 19 -1.53 14.87 -3.62
C PHE A 19 -1.67 16.34 -4.10
N LYS A 20 -1.73 17.32 -3.19
CA LYS A 20 -2.18 18.69 -3.52
C LYS A 20 -1.08 19.72 -3.80
N ILE A 21 0.21 19.40 -3.64
CA ILE A 21 1.28 20.42 -3.66
C ILE A 21 1.94 20.63 -5.05
N LEU A 22 1.82 19.70 -6.01
CA LEU A 22 2.70 19.71 -7.20
C LEU A 22 2.11 20.19 -8.54
N LEU A 23 0.85 20.60 -8.64
CA LEU A 23 0.21 20.86 -9.94
C LEU A 23 -0.23 22.30 -10.27
N THR A 24 0.29 23.34 -9.62
CA THR A 24 -0.09 24.71 -10.03
C THR A 24 1.03 25.74 -9.95
N SER A 25 2.00 25.63 -10.85
CA SER A 25 2.72 26.78 -11.40
C SER A 25 2.05 27.21 -12.70
N SER A 26 0.85 27.81 -12.63
CA SER A 26 0.27 28.52 -13.78
C SER A 26 -0.66 29.65 -13.34
N LYS A 27 -0.56 30.78 -14.04
CA LYS A 27 -0.76 32.15 -13.53
C LYS A 27 -2.17 32.68 -13.82
N ARG A 28 -2.91 32.98 -12.74
CA ARG A 28 -3.97 34.00 -12.45
C ARG A 28 -5.00 34.46 -13.50
N ARG A 29 -6.28 34.56 -13.07
CA ARG A 29 -7.22 35.65 -13.42
C ARG A 29 -8.04 36.11 -12.19
N LYS A 30 -8.30 37.43 -12.10
CA LYS A 30 -8.95 38.17 -10.99
C LYS A 30 -10.41 37.73 -10.79
N LYS A 31 -10.85 37.65 -9.52
CA LYS A 31 -12.23 37.41 -9.10
C LYS A 31 -12.98 38.75 -9.01
N SER A 32 -14.11 38.89 -9.69
CA SER A 32 -15.08 39.97 -9.47
C SER A 32 -16.13 39.51 -8.47
N GLU A 33 -16.46 40.37 -7.51
CA GLU A 33 -17.47 40.15 -6.47
C GLU A 33 -18.87 40.33 -7.05
N GLN A 34 -19.67 39.27 -7.08
CA GLN A 34 -21.13 39.36 -7.09
C GLN A 34 -21.68 38.25 -6.19
N GLN A 35 -22.31 38.66 -5.09
CA GLN A 35 -23.13 37.82 -4.21
C GLN A 35 -24.51 37.66 -4.82
N ASN A 36 -25.00 36.42 -4.91
CA ASN A 36 -26.31 36.00 -4.39
C ASN A 36 -26.46 34.47 -4.51
N GLU A 37 -26.98 33.87 -3.44
CA GLU A 37 -27.15 32.44 -3.19
C GLU A 37 -27.92 31.70 -4.29
N VAL A 38 -27.26 30.70 -4.87
CA VAL A 38 -27.88 29.47 -5.37
C VAL A 38 -26.86 28.39 -5.01
N ASP A 39 -27.26 27.32 -4.32
CA ASP A 39 -26.39 26.20 -3.92
C ASP A 39 -25.29 25.97 -4.95
N ASP A 40 -24.02 26.15 -4.54
CA ASP A 40 -22.85 26.20 -5.42
C ASP A 40 -22.78 24.92 -6.25
N VAL A 41 -23.38 24.93 -7.45
CA VAL A 41 -23.39 23.79 -8.37
C VAL A 41 -21.95 23.61 -8.86
N ILE A 42 -21.24 22.66 -8.25
CA ILE A 42 -19.81 22.40 -8.50
C ILE A 42 -19.57 21.82 -9.91
N TRP A 43 -20.56 21.13 -10.47
CA TRP A 43 -20.52 20.65 -11.86
C TRP A 43 -21.93 20.42 -12.41
N LYS A 44 -22.10 20.69 -13.70
CA LYS A 44 -23.32 20.36 -14.45
C LYS A 44 -23.23 19.00 -15.15
N GLN A 45 -22.02 18.61 -15.55
CA GLN A 45 -21.72 17.31 -16.14
C GLN A 45 -20.25 16.96 -15.85
N LEU A 46 -20.00 15.70 -15.46
CA LEU A 46 -18.67 15.16 -15.21
C LEU A 46 -18.56 13.78 -15.85
N SER A 47 -17.56 13.58 -16.72
CA SER A 47 -17.24 12.28 -17.31
C SER A 47 -15.75 12.00 -17.09
N HIS A 48 -15.44 10.83 -16.51
CA HIS A 48 -14.07 10.38 -16.28
C HIS A 48 -13.98 8.86 -16.52
N ASN A 49 -12.79 8.37 -16.86
CA ASN A 49 -12.56 6.97 -17.27
C ASN A 49 -12.35 6.02 -16.09
N GLY A 50 -12.94 6.32 -14.93
CA GLY A 50 -12.74 5.55 -13.70
C GLY A 50 -11.30 5.60 -13.15
N PRO A 51 -11.02 4.83 -12.09
CA PRO A 51 -9.68 4.68 -11.54
C PRO A 51 -8.85 3.67 -12.36
N VAL A 52 -7.54 3.89 -12.42
CA VAL A 52 -6.58 2.87 -12.84
C VAL A 52 -6.12 2.11 -11.60
N PHE A 53 -6.33 0.81 -11.57
CA PHE A 53 -5.89 -0.04 -10.46
C PHE A 53 -4.42 -0.41 -10.60
N ALA A 54 -3.79 -0.72 -9.46
CA ALA A 54 -2.45 -1.30 -9.46
C ALA A 54 -2.44 -2.62 -10.24
N PRO A 55 -1.32 -2.96 -10.92
CA PRO A 55 -1.18 -4.26 -11.53
C PRO A 55 -1.29 -5.37 -10.46
N PRO A 56 -1.73 -6.58 -10.84
CA PRO A 56 -1.76 -7.70 -9.92
C PRO A 56 -0.35 -8.05 -9.43
N TYR A 57 -0.25 -8.59 -8.22
CA TYR A 57 1.02 -9.04 -7.65
C TYR A 57 1.70 -10.08 -8.53
N VAL A 58 3.04 -9.96 -8.64
CA VAL A 58 3.90 -10.92 -9.34
C VAL A 58 4.95 -11.42 -8.35
N ARG A 59 4.97 -12.74 -8.18
CA ARG A 59 5.88 -13.44 -7.26
C ARG A 59 7.35 -13.18 -7.56
N VAL A 60 8.17 -13.29 -6.53
CA VAL A 60 9.63 -13.25 -6.69
C VAL A 60 10.14 -14.53 -7.37
N PRO A 61 11.30 -14.48 -8.07
CA PRO A 61 11.92 -15.67 -8.63
C PRO A 61 12.19 -16.73 -7.55
N ASN A 62 12.18 -18.01 -7.92
CA ASN A 62 12.37 -19.13 -6.98
C ASN A 62 13.72 -19.11 -6.23
N ASP A 63 14.69 -18.36 -6.76
CA ASP A 63 16.01 -18.19 -6.16
C ASP A 63 15.99 -17.26 -4.94
N VAL A 64 14.97 -16.40 -4.82
CA VAL A 64 14.77 -15.50 -3.69
C VAL A 64 13.84 -16.17 -2.68
N LYS A 65 14.31 -16.40 -1.47
CA LYS A 65 13.59 -17.14 -0.43
C LYS A 65 13.46 -16.33 0.84
N PHE A 66 12.35 -16.56 1.52
CA PHE A 66 12.17 -16.10 2.90
C PHE A 66 12.90 -17.05 3.85
N GLU A 67 13.58 -16.52 4.85
CA GLU A 67 14.22 -17.33 5.89
C GLU A 67 13.58 -17.09 7.26
N TYR A 68 13.24 -18.19 7.94
CA TYR A 68 12.76 -18.15 9.31
C TYR A 68 13.67 -18.99 10.21
N SER A 69 14.24 -18.34 11.24
CA SER A 69 15.18 -18.98 12.17
C SER A 69 16.36 -19.67 11.46
N GLY A 70 16.85 -19.07 10.37
CA GLY A 70 17.94 -19.60 9.54
C GLY A 70 17.54 -20.74 8.60
N LYS A 71 16.25 -21.05 8.46
CA LYS A 71 15.75 -22.06 7.52
C LYS A 71 14.98 -21.40 6.37
N PRO A 72 15.32 -21.68 5.11
CA PRO A 72 14.57 -21.17 3.98
C PRO A 72 13.18 -21.80 3.94
N MET A 73 12.16 -20.98 3.73
CA MET A 73 10.77 -21.40 3.58
C MET A 73 10.10 -20.60 2.46
N ARG A 74 9.17 -21.25 1.77
CA ARG A 74 8.37 -20.61 0.73
C ARG A 74 7.06 -20.13 1.34
N LEU A 75 6.73 -18.87 1.07
CA LEU A 75 5.48 -18.25 1.53
C LEU A 75 4.35 -18.47 0.51
N SER A 76 3.12 -18.26 0.94
CA SER A 76 1.93 -18.10 0.09
C SER A 76 1.97 -16.75 -0.61
N ASP A 77 1.21 -16.59 -1.71
CA ASP A 77 1.28 -15.39 -2.55
C ASP A 77 0.98 -14.10 -1.76
N GLU A 78 -0.09 -14.09 -0.96
CA GLU A 78 -0.48 -12.93 -0.14
C GLU A 78 0.57 -12.62 0.96
N ALA A 79 1.14 -13.66 1.58
CA ALA A 79 2.17 -13.47 2.60
C ALA A 79 3.51 -13.05 1.98
N GLU A 80 3.84 -13.54 0.78
CA GLU A 80 5.03 -13.18 0.01
C GLU A 80 4.97 -11.73 -0.48
N GLU A 81 3.80 -11.27 -0.94
CA GLU A 81 3.60 -9.88 -1.33
C GLU A 81 3.92 -8.92 -0.17
N MET A 82 3.35 -9.19 1.01
CA MET A 82 3.58 -8.37 2.20
C MET A 82 5.02 -8.46 2.72
N ALA A 83 5.63 -9.65 2.66
CA ALA A 83 7.03 -9.84 3.02
C ALA A 83 7.97 -9.12 2.06
N GLY A 84 7.65 -9.14 0.76
CA GLY A 84 8.38 -8.42 -0.28
C GLY A 84 8.27 -6.92 -0.12
N PHE A 85 7.08 -6.41 0.21
CA PHE A 85 6.86 -4.99 0.53
C PHE A 85 7.75 -4.53 1.69
N TYR A 86 7.80 -5.32 2.78
CA TYR A 86 8.68 -5.02 3.91
C TYR A 86 10.16 -5.12 3.53
N GLY A 87 10.54 -6.15 2.75
CA GLY A 87 11.90 -6.37 2.24
C GLY A 87 12.42 -5.21 1.38
N GLY A 88 11.61 -4.69 0.47
CA GLY A 88 11.97 -3.54 -0.36
C GLY A 88 12.08 -2.21 0.41
N MET A 89 11.66 -2.19 1.69
CA MET A 89 11.69 -0.99 2.53
C MET A 89 12.69 -1.12 3.70
N LEU A 90 13.56 -2.14 3.75
CA LEU A 90 14.43 -2.37 4.91
C LEU A 90 15.33 -1.18 5.26
N ASP A 91 15.75 -0.37 4.30
CA ASP A 91 16.59 0.82 4.52
C ASP A 91 15.87 2.02 5.10
N ASN A 92 14.53 2.00 5.15
CA ASN A 92 13.76 3.11 5.67
C ASN A 92 13.86 3.19 7.20
N GLU A 93 14.02 4.39 7.75
CA GLU A 93 14.09 4.64 9.20
C GLU A 93 12.92 4.02 9.98
N ASN A 94 11.76 3.86 9.33
CA ASN A 94 10.58 3.26 9.94
C ASN A 94 10.73 1.77 10.27
N THR A 95 11.53 1.00 9.52
CA THR A 95 11.68 -0.45 9.76
C THR A 95 12.40 -0.75 11.07
N SER A 96 13.22 0.19 11.55
CA SER A 96 13.90 0.11 12.85
C SER A 96 12.96 0.35 14.05
N LYS A 97 11.79 0.97 13.83
CA LYS A 97 10.86 1.34 14.90
C LYS A 97 10.06 0.13 15.35
N ASP A 98 10.14 -0.20 16.64
CA ASP A 98 9.42 -1.34 17.23
C ASP A 98 7.89 -1.28 17.02
N LEU A 99 7.28 -0.08 17.08
CA LEU A 99 5.85 0.08 16.82
C LEU A 99 5.48 -0.31 15.38
N PHE A 100 6.33 0.04 14.41
CA PHE A 100 6.14 -0.32 13.02
C PHE A 100 6.28 -1.84 12.82
N GLN A 101 7.32 -2.44 13.39
CA GLN A 101 7.53 -3.89 13.35
C GLN A 101 6.35 -4.66 13.95
N ARG A 102 5.81 -4.22 15.09
CA ARG A 102 4.64 -4.85 15.73
C ARG A 102 3.37 -4.74 14.88
N ASN A 103 3.09 -3.56 14.33
CA ASN A 103 1.92 -3.35 13.47
C ASN A 103 2.03 -4.19 12.20
N PHE A 104 3.18 -4.13 11.53
CA PHE A 104 3.47 -4.97 10.36
C PHE A 104 3.29 -6.45 10.67
N PHE A 105 3.90 -6.95 11.74
CA PHE A 105 3.84 -8.38 12.06
C PHE A 105 2.43 -8.85 12.37
N LYS A 106 1.61 -8.00 13.01
CA LYS A 106 0.20 -8.29 13.26
C LYS A 106 -0.59 -8.44 11.97
N ASP A 107 -0.45 -7.49 11.05
CA ASP A 107 -1.22 -7.47 9.80
C ASP A 107 -0.71 -8.56 8.83
N TRP A 108 0.61 -8.76 8.75
CA TRP A 108 1.23 -9.81 7.96
C TRP A 108 0.75 -11.20 8.42
N ARG A 109 0.61 -11.42 9.74
CA ARG A 109 0.04 -12.66 10.26
C ARG A 109 -1.44 -12.88 9.90
N ALA A 110 -2.19 -11.82 9.61
CA ALA A 110 -3.60 -11.95 9.23
C ALA A 110 -3.76 -12.55 7.83
N VAL A 111 -2.84 -12.26 6.90
CA VAL A 111 -2.84 -12.77 5.52
C VAL A 111 -2.14 -14.11 5.35
N MET A 112 -1.39 -14.57 6.36
CA MET A 112 -0.74 -15.89 6.32
C MET A 112 -1.75 -17.03 6.34
N THR A 113 -1.34 -18.18 5.80
CA THR A 113 -2.04 -19.46 6.01
C THR A 113 -1.85 -19.98 7.43
N ASP A 114 -2.70 -20.92 7.88
CA ASP A 114 -2.57 -21.54 9.21
C ASP A 114 -1.21 -22.21 9.43
N LYS A 115 -0.68 -22.85 8.39
CA LYS A 115 0.65 -23.49 8.42
C LYS A 115 1.74 -22.47 8.66
N GLU A 116 1.74 -21.36 7.93
CA GLU A 116 2.71 -20.28 8.10
C GLU A 116 2.59 -19.63 9.48
N ARG A 117 1.38 -19.32 9.94
CA ARG A 117 1.14 -18.78 11.29
C ARG A 117 1.64 -19.68 12.41
N SER A 118 1.58 -21.00 12.21
CA SER A 118 2.08 -21.97 13.18
C SER A 118 3.60 -22.00 13.29
N ILE A 119 4.30 -21.61 12.22
CA ILE A 119 5.76 -21.59 12.14
C ILE A 119 6.29 -20.21 12.54
N ILE A 120 5.76 -19.16 11.93
CA ILE A 120 6.22 -17.78 12.06
C ILE A 120 5.56 -17.14 13.30
N LYS A 121 6.20 -17.30 14.46
CA LYS A 121 5.70 -16.78 15.75
C LYS A 121 6.41 -15.54 16.26
N ASP A 122 7.64 -15.33 15.82
CA ASP A 122 8.54 -14.32 16.35
C ASP A 122 9.16 -13.53 15.20
N PHE A 123 8.89 -12.23 15.19
CA PHE A 123 9.40 -11.32 14.18
C PHE A 123 10.93 -11.29 14.14
N LYS A 124 11.62 -11.41 15.28
CA LYS A 124 13.09 -11.34 15.36
C LYS A 124 13.79 -12.50 14.65
N LYS A 125 13.07 -13.59 14.38
CA LYS A 125 13.58 -14.76 13.66
C LYS A 125 13.34 -14.67 12.15
N CYS A 126 12.63 -13.66 11.68
CA CYS A 126 12.37 -13.43 10.26
C CYS A 126 13.57 -12.75 9.62
N ASN A 127 14.02 -13.27 8.48
CA ASN A 127 15.10 -12.67 7.71
C ASN A 127 14.57 -12.30 6.31
N PHE A 128 14.58 -10.99 6.02
CA PHE A 128 14.08 -10.39 4.77
C PHE A 128 15.21 -9.95 3.83
N GLN A 129 16.47 -10.27 4.14
CA GLN A 129 17.64 -9.76 3.40
C GLN A 129 17.66 -10.20 1.92
N GLU A 130 17.17 -11.39 1.58
CA GLU A 130 17.10 -11.81 0.18
C GLU A 130 16.07 -11.00 -0.62
N PHE A 131 14.91 -10.71 -0.03
CA PHE A 131 13.92 -9.82 -0.66
C PHE A 131 14.49 -8.42 -0.86
N TYR A 132 15.16 -7.88 0.15
CA TYR A 132 15.81 -6.58 0.06
C TYR A 132 16.82 -6.51 -1.09
N LYS A 133 17.71 -7.51 -1.22
CA LYS A 133 18.64 -7.59 -2.35
C LYS A 133 17.93 -7.64 -3.70
N TYR A 134 16.87 -8.44 -3.82
CA TYR A 134 16.10 -8.57 -5.05
C TYR A 134 15.40 -7.26 -5.44
N TYR A 135 14.74 -6.59 -4.49
CA TYR A 135 14.01 -5.36 -4.77
C TYR A 135 14.94 -4.16 -4.99
N ASN A 136 16.10 -4.12 -4.32
CA ASN A 136 17.11 -3.11 -4.62
C ASN A 136 17.72 -3.30 -6.01
N MET A 137 18.06 -4.54 -6.41
CA MET A 137 18.60 -4.81 -7.75
C MET A 137 17.58 -4.52 -8.86
N LYS A 138 16.29 -4.67 -8.58
CA LYS A 138 15.21 -4.41 -9.55
C LYS A 138 14.89 -2.90 -9.70
N ALA A 139 15.29 -2.08 -8.74
CA ALA A 139 15.04 -0.64 -8.77
C ALA A 139 15.99 0.13 -9.71
N ASP A 140 17.14 -0.49 -10.05
CA ASP A 140 18.11 -0.01 -11.03
C ASP A 140 17.71 -0.39 -12.48
#